data_AF-A0AAD7HD02-F1
#
_entry.id   AF-A0AAD7HD02-F1
#
_cell.length_a   1.000
_cell.length_b   1.000
_cell.length_c   1.000
_cell.angle_alpha   90.00
_cell.angle_beta   90.00
_cell.angle_gamma   90.00
#
_symmetry.space_group_name_H-M   'P 1'
#
loop_
_entity.id
_entity.type
_entity.pdbx_description
1 polymer ?
#
loop_
_entity_poly.entity_id
_entity_poly.type
_entity_poly.pdbx_seq_one_letter_code
_entity_poly.pdbx_strand_id
1 'polypeptide(L)'
;GENYVGFDASTFNSSVVFTYNYAFGGATINGSLVAPYEPTVLSFIDQVKEFLTGGLLRARISPGTVAPQFSHFPLRASLTLLRFADTLLDEYFALMQNLVLSQLDRSAVGARNFLFFNVPRVDLTPLIVAEGATAQAQLESVIDDFNTRLASPVGVGPVQENSTGVMTWLWDFNSVFTMILSAPTKFGFVDAVGYGNTGDLWG
;
A
#
# COMPACT_ATOMS: atom_id res chain seq x y z
N GLY A 1 -12.20 12.81 -4.81
CA GLY A 1 -12.98 11.94 -5.71
C GLY A 1 -12.95 10.52 -5.20
N GLU A 2 -13.37 9.56 -6.00
CA GLU A 2 -13.15 8.13 -5.74
C GLU A 2 -11.64 7.82 -5.73
N ASN A 3 -11.18 6.88 -4.89
CA ASN A 3 -9.81 6.38 -4.97
C ASN A 3 -9.66 5.38 -6.12
N TYR A 4 -8.44 5.05 -6.54
CA TYR A 4 -8.24 4.19 -7.72
C TYR A 4 -8.86 2.79 -7.57
N VAL A 5 -8.88 2.20 -6.37
CA VAL A 5 -9.52 0.88 -6.15
C VAL A 5 -11.03 0.95 -6.33
N GLY A 6 -11.66 2.01 -5.84
CA GLY A 6 -13.07 2.25 -6.10
C GLY A 6 -13.32 2.44 -7.60
N PHE A 7 -12.53 3.31 -8.24
CA PHE A 7 -12.64 3.60 -9.66
C PHE A 7 -12.51 2.35 -10.52
N ASP A 8 -11.53 1.49 -10.22
CA ASP A 8 -11.31 0.25 -10.96
C ASP A 8 -12.49 -0.72 -10.79
N ALA A 9 -13.00 -0.85 -9.57
CA ALA A 9 -14.16 -1.70 -9.28
C ALA A 9 -15.45 -1.18 -9.93
N SER A 10 -15.64 0.15 -9.97
CA SER A 10 -16.84 0.79 -10.52
C SER A 10 -16.82 0.89 -12.05
N THR A 11 -15.63 0.98 -12.64
CA THR A 11 -15.44 1.26 -14.08
C THR A 11 -15.12 0.03 -14.90
N PHE A 12 -14.22 -0.84 -14.42
CA PHE A 12 -13.66 -1.94 -15.23
C PHE A 12 -14.24 -3.31 -14.90
N ASN A 13 -14.98 -3.44 -13.81
CA ASN A 13 -15.51 -4.74 -13.44
C ASN A 13 -16.77 -5.09 -14.24
N SER A 14 -16.79 -6.28 -14.84
CA SER A 14 -17.89 -6.77 -15.67
C SER A 14 -19.05 -7.40 -14.87
N SER A 15 -18.90 -7.49 -13.55
CA SER A 15 -19.88 -8.05 -12.62
C SER A 15 -20.05 -7.13 -11.40
N VAL A 16 -20.98 -7.45 -10.49
CA VAL A 16 -21.08 -6.71 -9.23
C VAL A 16 -19.95 -7.17 -8.29
N VAL A 17 -19.01 -6.28 -8.01
CA VAL A 17 -17.97 -6.47 -6.98
C VAL A 17 -18.17 -5.45 -5.88
N PHE A 18 -18.18 -5.91 -4.63
CA PHE A 18 -18.22 -5.06 -3.46
C PHE A 18 -16.80 -4.74 -3.01
N THR A 19 -16.48 -3.45 -2.87
CA THR A 19 -15.22 -2.98 -2.30
C THR A 19 -15.42 -2.59 -0.83
N TYR A 20 -14.65 -3.18 0.07
CA TYR A 20 -14.62 -2.81 1.49
C TYR A 20 -13.28 -2.16 1.80
N ASN A 21 -13.30 -0.85 2.03
CA ASN A 21 -12.10 -0.08 2.25
C ASN A 21 -11.80 0.07 3.75
N TYR A 22 -10.73 -0.57 4.20
CA TYR A 22 -10.20 -0.44 5.56
C TYR A 22 -9.00 0.53 5.63
N ALA A 23 -8.57 1.09 4.50
CA ALA A 23 -7.40 1.97 4.46
C ALA A 23 -7.66 3.24 5.26
N PHE A 24 -6.76 3.53 6.21
CA PHE A 24 -6.76 4.78 6.96
C PHE A 24 -5.65 5.70 6.44
N GLY A 25 -6.00 6.93 6.07
CA GLY A 25 -5.04 7.91 5.56
C GLY A 25 -3.94 8.22 6.58
N GLY A 26 -2.68 8.05 6.19
CA GLY A 26 -1.51 8.27 7.05
C GLY A 26 -1.09 7.07 7.92
N ALA A 27 -1.68 5.90 7.69
CA ALA A 27 -1.32 4.67 8.41
C ALA A 27 0.15 4.28 8.23
N THR A 28 0.73 3.78 9.32
CA THR A 28 2.03 3.06 9.34
C THR A 28 1.78 1.56 9.46
N ILE A 29 2.77 0.70 9.17
CA ILE A 29 2.58 -0.75 9.32
C ILE A 29 2.30 -1.08 10.79
N ASN A 30 3.14 -0.56 11.68
CA ASN A 30 3.06 -0.74 13.11
C ASN A 30 3.20 0.60 13.83
N GLY A 31 2.08 1.08 14.40
CA GLY A 31 2.02 2.36 15.11
C GLY A 31 2.91 2.46 16.34
N SER A 32 3.35 1.31 16.90
CA SER A 32 4.25 1.28 18.07
C SER A 32 5.72 1.43 17.68
N LEU A 33 6.11 0.99 16.48
CA LEU A 33 7.47 1.15 15.95
C LEU A 33 7.64 2.48 15.21
N VAL A 34 6.61 2.85 14.45
CA VAL A 34 6.54 4.10 13.70
C VAL A 34 5.19 4.74 14.01
N ALA A 35 5.21 5.75 14.87
CA ALA A 35 4.01 6.49 15.24
C ALA A 35 3.43 7.18 13.98
N PRO A 36 2.11 7.06 13.73
CA PRO A 36 1.45 7.84 12.70
C PRO A 36 1.45 9.34 13.07
N TYR A 37 1.04 10.18 12.12
CA TYR A 37 1.02 11.63 12.34
C TYR A 37 0.00 12.07 13.41
N GLU A 38 -1.05 11.27 13.64
CA GLU A 38 -2.06 11.49 14.68
C GLU A 38 -2.38 10.18 15.44
N PRO A 39 -2.66 10.22 16.76
CA PRO A 39 -2.95 9.01 17.55
C PRO A 39 -4.24 8.27 17.14
N THR A 40 -5.13 8.92 16.40
CA THR A 40 -6.39 8.36 15.90
C THR A 40 -6.20 7.54 14.63
N VAL A 41 -5.03 7.62 13.99
CA VAL A 41 -4.73 6.92 12.75
C VAL A 41 -4.51 5.44 13.04
N LEU A 42 -5.32 4.60 12.41
CA LEU A 42 -5.22 3.14 12.52
C LEU A 42 -4.01 2.63 11.73
N SER A 43 -3.13 1.87 12.40
CA SER A 43 -2.03 1.18 11.72
C SER A 43 -2.53 0.06 10.82
N PHE A 44 -1.67 -0.46 9.96
CA PHE A 44 -2.03 -1.62 9.13
C PHE A 44 -2.38 -2.85 9.97
N ILE A 45 -1.68 -3.05 11.11
CA ILE A 45 -2.02 -4.06 12.11
C ILE A 45 -3.47 -3.88 12.58
N ASP A 46 -3.88 -2.66 12.90
CA ASP A 46 -5.24 -2.37 13.37
C ASP A 46 -6.28 -2.62 12.28
N GLN A 47 -6.00 -2.20 11.04
CA GLN A 47 -6.88 -2.41 9.89
C GLN A 47 -7.07 -3.90 9.57
N VAL A 48 -5.99 -4.69 9.61
CA VAL A 48 -6.05 -6.15 9.45
C VAL A 48 -6.83 -6.79 10.61
N LYS A 49 -6.65 -6.30 11.84
CA LYS A 49 -7.41 -6.77 13.00
C LYS A 49 -8.91 -6.46 12.87
N GLU A 50 -9.28 -5.27 12.42
CA GLU A 50 -10.68 -4.91 12.17
C GLU A 50 -11.30 -5.81 11.09
N PHE A 51 -10.59 -6.04 9.99
CA PHE A 51 -11.01 -6.97 8.95
C PHE A 51 -11.23 -8.38 9.52
N LEU A 52 -10.27 -8.89 10.30
CA LEU A 52 -10.31 -10.23 10.87
C LEU A 52 -11.37 -10.38 11.98
N THR A 53 -11.83 -9.30 12.63
CA THR A 53 -12.79 -9.34 13.74
C THR A 53 -14.21 -8.92 13.36
N GLY A 54 -14.41 -8.33 12.18
CA GLY A 54 -15.69 -7.77 11.71
C GLY A 54 -16.85 -8.74 11.39
N GLY A 55 -16.75 -10.03 11.74
CA GLY A 55 -17.86 -11.02 11.83
C GLY A 55 -18.72 -11.25 10.56
N LEU A 56 -19.54 -10.29 10.16
CA LEU A 56 -20.53 -10.37 9.08
C LEU A 56 -19.93 -10.23 7.68
N LEU A 57 -18.80 -9.52 7.55
CA LEU A 57 -18.10 -9.37 6.27
C LEU A 57 -17.31 -10.62 5.89
N ARG A 58 -16.74 -11.34 6.88
CA ARG A 58 -16.03 -12.61 6.68
C ARG A 58 -16.85 -13.67 5.94
N ALA A 59 -18.11 -13.85 6.31
CA ALA A 59 -18.96 -14.91 5.77
C ALA A 59 -19.36 -14.72 4.30
N ARG A 60 -19.21 -13.49 3.75
CA ARG A 60 -19.53 -13.17 2.35
C ARG A 60 -18.31 -13.10 1.44
N ILE A 61 -17.11 -13.10 2.00
CA ILE A 61 -15.86 -13.12 1.24
C ILE A 61 -15.55 -14.59 0.92
N SER A 62 -16.26 -15.13 -0.08
CA SER A 62 -15.71 -16.11 -1.04
C SER A 62 -14.23 -15.79 -1.32
N PRO A 63 -13.31 -16.75 -1.59
CA PRO A 63 -11.87 -16.51 -1.65
C PRO A 63 -11.54 -15.19 -2.37
N GLY A 64 -11.35 -14.15 -1.57
CA GLY A 64 -11.45 -12.78 -2.02
C GLY A 64 -10.10 -12.25 -2.48
N THR A 65 -10.16 -11.16 -3.25
CA THR A 65 -8.99 -10.36 -3.57
C THR A 65 -8.77 -9.32 -2.48
N VAL A 66 -7.58 -9.35 -1.88
CA VAL A 66 -7.10 -8.33 -0.94
C VAL A 66 -6.09 -7.48 -1.68
N ALA A 67 -6.23 -6.16 -1.60
CA ALA A 67 -5.28 -5.20 -2.15
C ALA A 67 -4.65 -4.44 -0.98
N PRO A 68 -3.62 -5.00 -0.31
CA PRO A 68 -2.96 -4.31 0.79
C PRO A 68 -2.21 -3.09 0.23
N GLN A 69 -2.62 -1.90 0.66
CA GLN A 69 -1.98 -0.65 0.25
C GLN A 69 -1.20 -0.06 1.41
N PHE A 70 0.05 0.30 1.13
CA PHE A 70 0.87 1.08 2.03
C PHE A 70 1.34 2.33 1.27
N SER A 71 0.86 3.50 1.65
CA SER A 71 1.06 4.73 0.86
C SER A 71 1.54 5.93 1.69
N HIS A 72 2.03 5.73 2.91
CA HIS A 72 2.52 6.86 3.70
C HIS A 72 3.86 6.60 4.41
N PHE A 73 4.88 7.36 3.99
CA PHE A 73 6.20 7.44 4.61
C PHE A 73 6.44 8.90 5.02
N PRO A 74 6.02 9.34 6.21
CA PRO A 74 6.32 10.71 6.63
C PRO A 74 7.84 10.87 6.77
N LEU A 75 8.42 12.00 6.33
CA LEU A 75 9.88 12.17 6.26
C LEU A 75 10.56 12.07 7.65
N ARG A 76 9.88 12.48 8.73
CA ARG A 76 10.36 12.25 10.11
C ARG A 76 10.40 10.77 10.52
N ALA A 77 9.71 9.91 9.79
CA ALA A 77 9.75 8.47 9.93
C ALA A 77 10.74 7.80 8.95
N SER A 78 11.34 8.49 7.98
CA SER A 78 12.17 7.84 6.94
C SER A 78 13.45 7.20 7.52
N LEU A 79 14.14 7.89 8.44
CA LEU A 79 15.29 7.33 9.16
C LEU A 79 14.89 6.19 10.12
N THR A 80 13.70 6.29 10.71
CA THR A 80 13.14 5.27 11.61
C THR A 80 12.64 4.05 10.85
N LEU A 81 12.12 4.26 9.63
CA LEU A 81 11.69 3.24 8.67
C LEU A 81 12.89 2.45 8.16
N LEU A 82 13.99 3.11 7.76
CA LEU A 82 15.26 2.44 7.46
C LEU A 82 15.74 1.58 8.63
N ARG A 83 15.63 2.09 9.86
CA ARG A 83 16.04 1.35 11.07
C ARG A 83 15.21 0.08 11.31
N PHE A 84 13.94 0.08 10.91
CA PHE A 84 13.01 -1.03 11.14
C PHE A 84 12.54 -1.69 9.85
N ALA A 85 13.21 -1.47 8.71
CA ALA A 85 12.71 -1.88 7.40
C ALA A 85 12.45 -3.39 7.36
N ASP A 86 13.41 -4.17 7.85
CA ASP A 86 13.29 -5.63 7.99
C ASP A 86 12.10 -6.00 8.88
N THR A 87 12.02 -5.44 10.10
CA THR A 87 10.96 -5.75 11.07
C THR A 87 9.58 -5.40 10.53
N LEU A 88 9.43 -4.24 9.90
CA LEU A 88 8.14 -3.78 9.37
C LEU A 88 7.72 -4.61 8.14
N LEU A 89 8.66 -5.00 7.27
CA LEU A 89 8.35 -5.88 6.15
C LEU A 89 8.01 -7.29 6.62
N ASP A 90 8.74 -7.85 7.58
CA ASP A 90 8.42 -9.14 8.19
C ASP A 90 7.02 -9.12 8.83
N GLU A 91 6.68 -8.06 9.57
CA GLU A 91 5.34 -7.87 10.13
C GLU A 91 4.28 -7.73 9.04
N TYR A 92 4.54 -6.97 7.98
CA TYR A 92 3.64 -6.81 6.85
C TYR A 92 3.34 -8.16 6.18
N PHE A 93 4.36 -8.97 5.89
CA PHE A 93 4.17 -10.29 5.28
C PHE A 93 3.54 -11.29 6.26
N ALA A 94 3.84 -11.22 7.56
CA ALA A 94 3.17 -12.02 8.58
C ALA A 94 1.67 -11.68 8.66
N LEU A 95 1.29 -10.41 8.54
CA LEU A 95 -0.11 -9.99 8.46
C LEU A 95 -0.79 -10.55 7.20
N MET A 96 -0.10 -10.55 6.05
CA MET A 96 -0.62 -11.17 4.82
C MET A 96 -0.80 -12.68 4.98
N GLN A 97 0.19 -13.36 5.58
CA GLN A 97 0.08 -14.77 5.91
C GLN A 97 -1.12 -15.04 6.83
N ASN A 98 -1.38 -14.16 7.81
CA ASN A 98 -2.55 -14.28 8.68
C ASN A 98 -3.88 -14.16 7.92
N LEU A 99 -3.96 -13.32 6.88
CA LEU A 99 -5.14 -13.23 6.01
C LEU A 99 -5.35 -14.52 5.19
N VAL A 100 -4.26 -15.12 4.70
CA VAL A 100 -4.28 -16.40 3.99
C VAL A 100 -4.71 -17.53 4.91
N LEU A 101 -4.09 -17.58 6.09
CA LEU A 101 -4.25 -18.65 7.06
C LEU A 101 -5.51 -18.51 7.88
N SER A 102 -6.17 -17.35 7.95
CA SER A 102 -7.18 -17.01 8.96
C SER A 102 -8.10 -18.19 9.34
N GLN A 103 -7.68 -18.94 10.36
CA GLN A 103 -8.21 -20.27 10.73
C GLN A 103 -9.48 -20.19 11.59
N LEU A 104 -10.14 -19.02 11.64
CA LEU A 104 -11.26 -18.80 12.56
C LEU A 104 -12.52 -19.57 12.17
N ASP A 105 -12.60 -20.06 10.94
CA ASP A 105 -13.57 -21.06 10.54
C ASP A 105 -12.88 -22.09 9.64
N ARG A 106 -12.83 -23.35 10.07
CA ARG A 106 -12.21 -24.45 9.30
C ARG A 106 -12.88 -24.70 7.94
N SER A 107 -13.99 -24.00 7.65
CA SER A 107 -14.72 -24.04 6.37
C SER A 107 -14.46 -22.83 5.46
N ALA A 108 -13.88 -21.73 5.96
CA ALA A 108 -13.63 -20.54 5.17
C ALA A 108 -12.22 -20.57 4.57
N VAL A 109 -12.11 -20.70 3.25
CA VAL A 109 -10.85 -20.45 2.55
C VAL A 109 -10.48 -18.98 2.78
N GLY A 110 -9.34 -18.72 3.44
CA GLY A 110 -8.83 -17.35 3.66
C GLY A 110 -8.56 -16.61 2.35
N ALA A 111 -8.01 -15.39 2.42
CA ALA A 111 -7.69 -14.63 1.21
C ALA A 111 -6.77 -15.43 0.26
N ARG A 112 -7.05 -15.38 -1.05
CA ARG A 112 -6.34 -16.16 -2.07
C ARG A 112 -5.76 -15.31 -3.19
N ASN A 113 -6.16 -14.05 -3.32
CA ASN A 113 -5.68 -13.17 -4.36
C ASN A 113 -5.13 -11.91 -3.69
N PHE A 114 -3.87 -11.56 -3.96
CA PHE A 114 -3.22 -10.38 -3.36
C PHE A 114 -2.64 -9.47 -4.42
N LEU A 115 -3.03 -8.20 -4.44
CA LEU A 115 -2.40 -7.18 -5.28
C LEU A 115 -1.53 -6.26 -4.41
N PHE A 116 -0.23 -6.41 -4.53
CA PHE A 116 0.78 -5.57 -3.88
C PHE A 116 1.09 -4.34 -4.73
N PHE A 117 1.43 -3.25 -4.06
CA PHE A 117 1.87 -2.02 -4.70
C PHE A 117 3.22 -1.63 -4.11
N ASN A 118 4.17 -1.29 -4.96
CA ASN A 118 5.39 -0.65 -4.49
C ASN A 118 5.14 0.86 -4.28
N VAL A 119 6.09 1.51 -3.63
CA VAL A 119 5.95 2.91 -3.23
C VAL A 119 6.23 3.80 -4.45
N PRO A 120 5.31 4.71 -4.83
CA PRO A 120 5.54 5.68 -5.90
C PRO A 120 6.66 6.67 -5.55
N ARG A 121 7.03 7.55 -6.49
CA ARG A 121 8.03 8.62 -6.31
C ARG A 121 7.55 9.73 -5.36
N VAL A 122 7.27 9.38 -4.11
CA VAL A 122 6.81 10.31 -3.07
C VAL A 122 7.91 11.28 -2.63
N ASP A 123 9.17 10.93 -2.88
CA ASP A 123 10.33 11.81 -2.80
C ASP A 123 10.23 13.06 -3.69
N LEU A 124 9.44 13.00 -4.76
CA LEU A 124 9.22 14.11 -5.68
C LEU A 124 7.94 14.93 -5.39
N THR A 125 7.24 14.63 -4.28
CA THR A 125 6.06 15.41 -3.88
C THR A 125 6.45 16.84 -3.48
N PRO A 126 5.57 17.84 -3.67
CA PRO A 126 5.86 19.23 -3.34
C PRO A 126 6.33 19.45 -1.89
N LEU A 127 5.77 18.68 -0.95
CA LEU A 127 6.15 18.71 0.46
C LEU A 127 7.63 18.35 0.64
N ILE A 128 8.06 17.22 0.08
CA ILE A 128 9.44 16.73 0.22
C ILE A 128 10.42 17.58 -0.58
N VAL A 129 9.99 18.10 -1.72
CA VAL A 129 10.78 19.06 -2.50
C VAL A 129 11.05 20.33 -1.69
N ALA A 130 10.06 20.85 -0.98
CA ALA A 130 10.20 22.02 -0.10
C ALA A 130 11.12 21.77 1.10
N GLU A 131 11.27 20.53 1.55
CA GLU A 131 12.21 20.13 2.62
C GLU A 131 13.68 20.06 2.15
N GLY A 132 13.91 20.03 0.83
CA GLY A 132 15.24 20.18 0.22
C GLY A 132 15.91 18.87 -0.22
N ALA A 133 17.03 19.00 -0.92
CA ALA A 133 17.70 17.88 -1.62
C ALA A 133 18.14 16.73 -0.70
N THR A 134 18.53 17.02 0.55
CA THR A 134 18.90 15.98 1.51
C THR A 134 17.70 15.13 1.92
N ALA A 135 16.54 15.75 2.14
CA ALA A 135 15.30 15.06 2.47
C ALA A 135 14.86 14.15 1.30
N GLN A 136 14.89 14.69 0.07
CA GLN A 136 14.59 13.92 -1.14
C GLN A 136 15.48 12.69 -1.28
N ALA A 137 16.81 12.85 -1.22
CA ALA A 137 17.76 11.75 -1.38
C ALA A 137 17.62 10.67 -0.28
N GLN A 138 17.32 11.08 0.95
CA GLN A 138 17.05 10.13 2.04
C GLN A 138 15.77 9.33 1.79
N LEU A 139 14.69 9.99 1.35
CA LEU A 139 13.43 9.31 1.08
C LEU A 139 13.51 8.42 -0.17
N GLU A 140 14.20 8.86 -1.23
CA GLU A 140 14.48 8.04 -2.42
C GLU A 140 15.20 6.74 -2.00
N SER A 141 16.23 6.85 -1.16
CA SER A 141 16.95 5.67 -0.66
C SER A 141 16.06 4.69 0.12
N VAL A 142 15.11 5.20 0.91
CA VAL A 142 14.13 4.38 1.65
C VAL A 142 13.15 3.69 0.69
N ILE A 143 12.66 4.44 -0.30
CA ILE A 143 11.73 3.94 -1.32
C ILE A 143 12.39 2.78 -2.08
N ASP A 144 13.64 2.97 -2.52
CA ASP A 144 14.38 1.96 -3.28
C ASP A 144 14.62 0.69 -2.47
N ASP A 145 15.04 0.81 -1.20
CA ASP A 145 15.25 -0.33 -0.31
C ASP A 145 13.93 -1.09 -0.08
N PHE A 146 12.85 -0.39 0.28
CA PHE A 146 11.54 -1.01 0.49
C PHE A 146 11.02 -1.71 -0.78
N ASN A 147 11.07 -1.03 -1.93
CA ASN A 147 10.57 -1.56 -3.20
C ASN A 147 11.37 -2.79 -3.65
N THR A 148 12.70 -2.76 -3.45
CA THR A 148 13.58 -3.91 -3.73
C THR A 148 13.20 -5.12 -2.89
N ARG A 149 12.95 -4.92 -1.59
CA ARG A 149 12.56 -6.00 -0.68
C ARG A 149 11.17 -6.54 -0.96
N LEU A 150 10.20 -5.66 -1.25
CA LEU A 150 8.86 -6.05 -1.64
C LEU A 150 8.86 -6.91 -2.91
N ALA A 151 9.66 -6.54 -3.91
CA ALA A 151 9.78 -7.30 -5.15
C ALA A 151 10.59 -8.60 -5.01
N SER A 152 11.26 -8.82 -3.88
CA SER A 152 12.09 -10.00 -3.67
C SER A 152 11.25 -11.27 -3.50
N PRO A 153 11.79 -12.46 -3.82
CA PRO A 153 11.14 -13.74 -3.54
C PRO A 153 10.80 -13.94 -2.06
N VAL A 154 11.56 -13.35 -1.14
CA VAL A 154 11.30 -13.40 0.31
C VAL A 154 10.18 -12.44 0.73
N GLY A 155 9.85 -11.45 -0.11
CA GLY A 155 8.73 -10.55 0.15
C GLY A 155 7.40 -11.21 -0.17
N VAL A 156 7.10 -11.35 -1.46
CA VAL A 156 5.81 -11.88 -1.91
C VAL A 156 5.75 -13.42 -1.85
N GLY A 157 6.90 -14.10 -1.93
CA GLY A 157 6.96 -15.56 -2.01
C GLY A 157 6.49 -16.32 -0.78
N PRO A 158 6.76 -15.90 0.48
CA PRO A 158 6.25 -16.61 1.66
C PRO A 158 4.72 -16.71 1.70
N VAL A 159 4.02 -15.70 1.18
CA VAL A 159 2.55 -15.71 1.06
C VAL A 159 2.07 -16.84 0.13
N GLN A 160 2.89 -17.24 -0.86
CA GLN A 160 2.61 -18.33 -1.80
C GLN A 160 3.12 -19.70 -1.32
N GLU A 161 4.34 -19.78 -0.78
CA GLU A 161 5.07 -21.04 -0.53
C GLU A 161 4.35 -21.98 0.46
N ASN A 162 3.57 -21.43 1.39
CA ASN A 162 2.86 -22.21 2.41
C ASN A 162 1.35 -22.30 2.19
N SER A 163 0.84 -21.97 0.99
CA SER A 163 -0.61 -21.85 0.78
C SER A 163 -1.07 -22.17 -0.64
N THR A 164 -1.62 -23.38 -0.81
CA THR A 164 -2.21 -23.85 -2.07
C THR A 164 -3.29 -22.90 -2.57
N GLY A 165 -3.19 -22.50 -3.84
CA GLY A 165 -4.20 -21.69 -4.52
C GLY A 165 -4.13 -20.20 -4.20
N VAL A 166 -3.04 -19.71 -3.59
CA VAL A 166 -2.78 -18.28 -3.46
C VAL A 166 -2.12 -17.73 -4.73
N MET A 167 -2.66 -16.63 -5.24
CA MET A 167 -2.10 -15.82 -6.32
C MET A 167 -1.72 -14.45 -5.80
N THR A 168 -0.61 -13.92 -6.29
CA THR A 168 -0.15 -12.58 -5.96
C THR A 168 0.29 -11.84 -7.22
N TRP A 169 0.12 -10.52 -7.21
CA TRP A 169 0.55 -9.61 -8.26
C TRP A 169 1.26 -8.42 -7.61
N LEU A 170 2.25 -7.86 -8.30
CA LEU A 170 2.89 -6.60 -7.92
C LEU A 170 2.60 -5.58 -9.01
N TRP A 171 1.96 -4.47 -8.64
CA TRP A 171 1.81 -3.31 -9.50
C TRP A 171 2.88 -2.26 -9.16
N ASP A 172 3.67 -1.90 -10.17
CA ASP A 172 4.81 -1.00 -10.03
C ASP A 172 4.37 0.47 -10.18
N PHE A 173 3.83 1.03 -9.09
CA PHE A 173 3.55 2.45 -9.01
C PHE A 173 4.80 3.31 -9.17
N ASN A 174 5.96 2.87 -8.69
CA ASN A 174 7.19 3.63 -8.81
C ASN A 174 7.53 3.95 -10.28
N SER A 175 7.53 2.94 -11.14
CA SER A 175 7.78 3.10 -12.57
C SER A 175 6.66 3.90 -13.26
N VAL A 176 5.40 3.64 -12.93
CA VAL A 176 4.25 4.37 -13.52
C VAL A 176 4.31 5.86 -13.19
N PHE A 177 4.52 6.22 -11.92
CA PHE A 177 4.61 7.62 -11.52
C PHE A 177 5.89 8.28 -12.04
N THR A 178 7.00 7.56 -12.14
CA THR A 178 8.22 8.06 -12.82
C THR A 178 7.92 8.43 -14.27
N MET A 179 7.17 7.59 -15.00
CA MET A 179 6.76 7.88 -16.38
C MET A 179 5.89 9.13 -16.46
N ILE A 180 4.88 9.25 -15.59
CA ILE A 180 3.98 10.43 -15.55
C ILE A 180 4.76 11.70 -15.25
N LEU A 181 5.62 11.68 -14.22
CA LEU A 181 6.44 12.82 -13.80
C LEU A 181 7.42 13.26 -14.89
N SER A 182 7.92 12.33 -15.70
CA SER A 182 8.83 12.65 -16.82
C SER A 182 8.14 13.33 -18.01
N ALA A 183 6.82 13.17 -18.15
CA ALA A 183 6.07 13.70 -19.29
C ALA A 183 4.61 14.04 -18.93
N PRO A 184 4.37 14.93 -17.94
CA PRO A 184 3.04 15.15 -17.35
C PRO A 184 1.98 15.57 -18.38
N THR A 185 2.38 16.37 -19.38
CA THR A 185 1.48 16.86 -20.44
C THR A 185 0.96 15.75 -21.36
N LYS A 186 1.69 14.63 -21.51
CA LYS A 186 1.18 13.46 -22.26
C LYS A 186 0.02 12.77 -21.53
N PHE A 187 -0.07 12.96 -20.22
CA PHE A 187 -1.10 12.39 -19.36
C PHE A 187 -2.18 13.41 -18.96
N GLY A 188 -2.18 14.60 -19.59
CA GLY A 188 -3.20 15.63 -19.38
C GLY A 188 -2.94 16.56 -18.20
N PHE A 189 -1.77 16.49 -17.57
CA PHE A 189 -1.37 17.43 -16.51
C PHE A 189 -0.66 18.66 -17.08
N VAL A 190 -0.75 19.78 -16.38
CA VAL A 190 -0.08 21.03 -16.76
C VAL A 190 1.44 20.90 -16.62
N ASP A 191 1.89 20.41 -15.47
CA ASP A 191 3.28 20.14 -15.16
C ASP A 191 3.42 19.06 -14.04
N ALA A 192 4.65 18.84 -13.56
CA ALA A 192 4.97 17.86 -12.52
C ALA A 192 5.27 18.49 -11.15
N VAL A 193 5.07 19.81 -10.97
CA VAL A 193 5.49 20.56 -9.77
C VAL A 193 4.36 21.36 -9.13
N GLY A 194 3.38 21.79 -9.91
CA GLY A 194 2.17 22.47 -9.47
C GLY A 194 1.33 21.57 -8.59
N TYR A 195 0.67 22.18 -7.61
CA TYR A 195 -0.19 21.51 -6.66
C TYR A 195 -1.37 22.40 -6.27
N GLY A 196 -2.54 21.79 -6.10
CA GLY A 196 -3.75 22.44 -5.60
C GLY A 196 -4.58 23.26 -6.61
N ASN A 197 -4.13 23.42 -7.87
CA ASN A 197 -4.92 24.06 -8.93
C ASN A 197 -5.48 23.05 -9.94
N THR A 198 -6.40 23.52 -10.78
CA THR A 198 -6.98 22.70 -11.85
C THR A 198 -5.91 22.30 -12.86
N GLY A 199 -5.75 20.99 -13.09
CA GLY A 199 -4.79 20.43 -14.05
C GLY A 199 -3.41 20.16 -13.45
N ASP A 200 -3.18 20.51 -12.18
CA ASP A 200 -1.97 20.16 -11.45
C ASP A 200 -1.94 18.65 -11.18
N LEU A 201 -0.76 18.04 -11.27
CA LEU A 201 -0.57 16.63 -10.94
C LEU A 201 -0.79 16.35 -9.45
N TRP A 202 -0.37 17.28 -8.59
CA TRP A 202 -0.41 17.14 -7.13
C TRP A 202 -1.63 17.85 -6.51
N GLY A 203 -2.76 17.84 -7.21
CA GLY A 203 -4.02 18.51 -6.83
C GLY A 203 -5.08 17.61 -6.21
#